data_AF-A0A553RI97-F1
#
_entry.id   AF-A0A553RI97-F1
#
_cell.length_a   1.000
_cell.length_b   1.000
_cell.length_c   1.000
_cell.angle_alpha   90.00
_cell.angle_beta   90.00
_cell.angle_gamma   90.00
#
_symmetry.space_group_name_H-M   'P 1'
#
loop_
_entity.id
_entity.type
_entity.pdbx_description
1 polymer ?
#
loop_
_entity_poly.entity_id
_entity_poly.type
_entity_poly.pdbx_seq_one_letter_code
_entity_poly.pdbx_strand_id
1 'polypeptide(L)'
;MPSAHNSSMDYKSLDVHLKIISLGFIFYTFIFLLSHSISKLLFQTYCSLTDKEKVFWDLTATRAVFGIQSIVAGLRALMGDSALSSDKILGQEDWSWFNVLTATGFFLFENVALHMSNVVFRSFDLPLAVHHFFALAGFVGAVVWSWVGHFLPMVTLLLEMSTPFTCISWMLLKAGWSRTTFWKANQWMMIHMFHCRMVLCYYMWWVCWNQWEEMNTHIPLLQRLLFFIGLLLLTFFLNPVWTHKKTLQLLNPVDWNFDNKPQPENGPLPGSEGQKPHAS
;
A
#
# COMPACT_ATOMS: atom_id res chain seq x y z
N MET A 1 4.34 20.71 -41.50
CA MET A 1 4.62 19.79 -40.38
C MET A 1 3.30 19.57 -39.65
N PRO A 2 2.77 18.34 -39.57
CA PRO A 2 1.51 18.09 -38.89
C PRO A 2 1.71 18.26 -37.38
N SER A 3 0.88 19.09 -36.78
CA SER A 3 0.77 19.25 -35.33
C SER A 3 0.36 17.92 -34.72
N ALA A 4 1.22 17.35 -33.87
CA ALA A 4 0.85 16.23 -33.01
C ALA A 4 -0.30 16.70 -32.12
N HIS A 5 -1.51 16.20 -32.40
CA HIS A 5 -2.60 16.24 -31.44
C HIS A 5 -2.13 15.45 -30.22
N ASN A 6 -1.65 16.15 -29.20
CA ASN A 6 -1.54 15.60 -27.87
C ASN A 6 -2.99 15.36 -27.42
N SER A 7 -3.46 14.11 -27.53
CA SER A 7 -4.76 13.69 -27.01
C SER A 7 -4.68 13.71 -25.48
N SER A 8 -4.63 14.91 -24.89
CA SER A 8 -4.81 15.10 -23.45
C SER A 8 -6.19 14.56 -23.10
N MET A 9 -6.23 13.58 -22.19
CA MET A 9 -7.48 13.01 -21.71
C MET A 9 -8.27 14.09 -20.98
N ASP A 10 -9.58 14.18 -21.25
CA ASP A 10 -10.44 15.13 -20.56
C ASP A 10 -10.76 14.65 -19.14
N TYR A 11 -9.84 14.93 -18.22
CA TYR A 11 -10.00 14.68 -16.78
C TYR A 11 -11.03 15.61 -16.10
N LYS A 12 -11.86 16.34 -16.87
CA LYS A 12 -13.06 16.98 -16.32
C LYS A 12 -14.30 16.08 -16.47
N SER A 13 -14.22 15.05 -17.31
CA SER A 13 -15.33 14.15 -17.58
C SER A 13 -15.46 13.06 -16.52
N LEU A 14 -16.65 12.96 -15.92
CA LEU A 14 -16.99 11.87 -15.00
C LEU A 14 -16.84 10.49 -15.67
N ASP A 15 -17.13 10.39 -16.97
CA ASP A 15 -16.96 9.15 -17.73
C ASP A 15 -15.49 8.72 -17.77
N VAL A 16 -14.56 9.66 -17.97
CA VAL A 16 -13.12 9.38 -17.91
C VAL A 16 -12.70 8.94 -16.51
N HIS A 17 -13.22 9.59 -15.46
CA HIS A 17 -12.94 9.21 -14.08
C HIS A 17 -13.36 7.77 -13.78
N LEU A 18 -14.62 7.44 -14.07
CA LEU A 18 -15.17 6.11 -13.84
C LEU A 18 -14.41 5.05 -14.62
N LYS A 19 -14.08 5.32 -15.90
CA LYS A 19 -13.28 4.41 -16.73
C LYS A 19 -11.92 4.13 -16.11
N ILE A 20 -11.17 5.16 -15.69
CA ILE A 20 -9.83 4.97 -15.12
C ILE A 20 -9.91 4.26 -13.76
N ILE A 21 -10.89 4.59 -12.92
CA ILE A 21 -11.11 3.90 -11.64
C ILE A 21 -11.42 2.42 -11.88
N SER A 22 -12.33 2.10 -12.80
CA SER A 22 -12.67 0.72 -13.17
C SER A 22 -11.47 -0.04 -13.75
N LEU A 23 -10.69 0.61 -14.62
CA LEU A 23 -9.47 0.02 -15.17
C LEU A 23 -8.41 -0.21 -14.09
N GLY A 24 -8.26 0.71 -13.14
CA GLY A 24 -7.38 0.53 -11.98
C GLY A 24 -7.80 -0.68 -11.14
N PHE A 25 -9.09 -0.80 -10.83
CA PHE A 25 -9.64 -1.96 -10.11
C PHE A 25 -9.36 -3.28 -10.85
N ILE A 26 -9.64 -3.32 -12.15
CA ILE A 26 -9.42 -4.50 -13.00
C ILE A 26 -7.93 -4.84 -13.06
N PHE A 27 -7.07 -3.83 -13.22
CA PHE A 27 -5.62 -4.01 -13.26
C PHE A 27 -5.10 -4.67 -11.98
N TYR A 28 -5.48 -4.18 -10.80
CA TYR A 28 -5.02 -4.76 -9.53
C TYR A 28 -5.64 -6.13 -9.23
N THR A 29 -6.87 -6.38 -9.70
CA THR A 29 -7.46 -7.73 -9.69
C THR A 29 -6.65 -8.69 -10.58
N PHE A 30 -6.22 -8.23 -11.76
CA PHE A 30 -5.35 -9.01 -12.64
C PHE A 30 -4.00 -9.30 -11.99
N ILE A 31 -3.36 -8.32 -11.34
CA ILE A 31 -2.09 -8.53 -10.61
C ILE A 31 -2.26 -9.57 -9.50
N PHE A 32 -3.37 -9.52 -8.75
CA PHE A 32 -3.68 -10.51 -7.73
C PHE A 32 -3.80 -11.94 -8.30
N LEU A 33 -4.55 -12.11 -9.39
CA LEU A 33 -4.71 -13.42 -10.06
C LEU A 33 -3.41 -13.91 -10.72
N LEU A 34 -2.63 -12.98 -11.25
CA LEU A 34 -1.32 -13.27 -11.81
C LEU A 34 -0.35 -13.73 -10.70
N SER A 35 -0.35 -13.08 -9.54
CA SER A 35 0.40 -13.50 -8.36
C SER A 35 0.04 -14.92 -7.96
N HIS A 36 -1.26 -15.24 -7.89
CA HIS A 36 -1.74 -16.59 -7.57
C HIS A 36 -1.17 -17.62 -8.54
N SER A 37 -1.29 -17.34 -9.84
CA SER A 37 -0.89 -18.25 -10.92
C SER A 37 0.63 -18.48 -10.91
N ILE A 38 1.42 -17.41 -10.85
CA ILE A 38 2.88 -17.49 -10.79
C ILE A 38 3.32 -18.20 -9.50
N SER A 39 2.72 -17.85 -8.36
CA SER A 39 3.14 -18.39 -7.07
C SER A 39 2.85 -19.88 -6.94
N LYS A 40 1.70 -20.33 -7.44
CA LYS A 40 1.35 -21.75 -7.52
C LYS A 40 2.29 -22.56 -8.42
N LEU A 41 2.80 -21.95 -9.48
CA LEU A 41 3.71 -22.62 -10.43
C LEU A 41 5.16 -22.66 -9.92
N LEU A 42 5.63 -21.61 -9.25
CA LEU A 42 7.05 -21.42 -8.96
C LEU A 42 7.44 -21.63 -7.50
N PHE A 43 6.51 -21.49 -6.54
CA PHE A 43 6.85 -21.47 -5.12
C PHE A 43 6.19 -22.61 -4.33
N GLN A 44 6.99 -23.59 -3.92
CA GLN A 44 6.53 -24.66 -3.03
C GLN A 44 5.97 -24.13 -1.70
N THR A 45 6.57 -23.05 -1.17
CA THR A 45 6.07 -22.35 0.01
C THR A 45 4.61 -21.97 -0.18
N TYR A 46 4.26 -21.34 -1.30
CA TYR A 46 2.88 -20.92 -1.59
C TYR A 46 1.91 -22.09 -1.59
N CYS A 47 2.29 -23.22 -2.20
CA CYS A 47 1.46 -24.42 -2.23
C CYS A 47 1.15 -24.97 -0.83
N SER A 48 2.09 -24.84 0.11
CA SER A 48 1.96 -25.29 1.49
C SER A 48 1.15 -24.35 2.41
N LEU A 49 0.89 -23.11 1.98
CA LEU A 49 0.12 -22.14 2.76
C LEU A 49 -1.36 -22.54 2.85
N THR A 50 -2.01 -22.15 3.96
CA THR A 50 -3.47 -22.22 4.07
C THR A 50 -4.14 -21.29 3.06
N ASP A 51 -5.40 -21.54 2.73
CA ASP A 51 -6.11 -20.70 1.73
C ASP A 51 -6.16 -19.23 2.15
N LYS A 52 -6.31 -18.95 3.45
CA LYS A 52 -6.27 -17.58 3.99
C LYS A 52 -4.92 -16.91 3.77
N GLU A 53 -3.83 -17.64 4.01
CA GLU A 53 -2.47 -17.14 3.81
C GLU A 53 -2.12 -16.98 2.33
N LYS A 54 -2.67 -17.83 1.44
CA LYS A 54 -2.55 -17.69 -0.01
C LYS A 54 -3.18 -16.38 -0.49
N VAL A 55 -4.42 -16.10 -0.05
CA VAL A 55 -5.07 -14.80 -0.35
C VAL A 55 -4.22 -13.63 0.18
N PHE A 56 -3.68 -13.74 1.40
CA PHE A 56 -2.83 -12.69 1.95
C PHE A 56 -1.51 -12.54 1.20
N TRP A 57 -0.92 -13.64 0.72
CA TRP A 57 0.28 -13.63 -0.13
C TRP A 57 0.05 -12.90 -1.44
N ASP A 58 -1.07 -13.19 -2.10
CA ASP A 58 -1.42 -12.54 -3.37
C ASP A 58 -1.78 -11.05 -3.19
N LEU A 59 -2.45 -10.70 -2.09
CA LEU A 59 -2.63 -9.30 -1.68
C LEU A 59 -1.30 -8.62 -1.39
N THR A 60 -0.38 -9.31 -0.72
CA THR A 60 0.94 -8.79 -0.37
C THR A 60 1.73 -8.44 -1.64
N ALA A 61 1.74 -9.31 -2.65
CA ALA A 61 2.36 -9.02 -3.94
C ALA A 61 1.68 -7.83 -4.64
N THR A 62 0.35 -7.78 -4.65
CA THR A 62 -0.44 -6.70 -5.28
C THR A 62 -0.16 -5.34 -4.64
N ARG A 63 -0.11 -5.28 -3.29
CA ARG A 63 0.23 -4.09 -2.51
C ARG A 63 1.65 -3.62 -2.77
N ALA A 64 2.60 -4.53 -3.00
CA ALA A 64 3.97 -4.15 -3.33
C ALA A 64 4.04 -3.39 -4.67
N VAL A 65 3.29 -3.85 -5.69
CA VAL A 65 3.20 -3.16 -7.00
C VAL A 65 2.60 -1.77 -6.83
N PHE A 66 1.48 -1.65 -6.10
CA PHE A 66 0.88 -0.34 -5.82
C PHE A 66 1.81 0.58 -5.02
N GLY A 67 2.55 0.02 -4.05
CA GLY A 67 3.54 0.76 -3.27
C GLY A 67 4.64 1.37 -4.14
N ILE A 68 5.13 0.63 -5.14
CA ILE A 68 6.12 1.15 -6.12
C ILE A 68 5.51 2.30 -6.94
N GLN A 69 4.31 2.14 -7.48
CA GLN A 69 3.61 3.22 -8.19
C GLN A 69 3.50 4.48 -7.30
N SER A 70 3.11 4.27 -6.05
CA SER A 70 2.87 5.32 -5.07
C SER A 70 4.14 6.06 -4.66
N ILE A 71 5.27 5.36 -4.54
CA ILE A 71 6.59 5.97 -4.35
C ILE A 71 6.92 6.92 -5.52
N VAL A 72 6.75 6.46 -6.75
CA VAL A 72 7.07 7.26 -7.94
C VAL A 72 6.20 8.52 -8.02
N ALA A 73 4.88 8.37 -7.83
CA ALA A 73 3.94 9.49 -7.86
C ALA A 73 4.23 10.51 -6.75
N GLY A 74 4.48 10.02 -5.53
CA GLY A 74 4.77 10.84 -4.37
C GLY A 74 6.10 11.59 -4.46
N LEU A 75 7.18 10.91 -4.87
CA LEU A 75 8.48 11.56 -5.06
C LEU A 75 8.42 12.61 -6.17
N ARG A 76 7.69 12.34 -7.26
CA ARG A 76 7.47 13.33 -8.33
C ARG A 76 6.76 14.58 -7.81
N ALA A 77 5.72 14.42 -6.98
CA ALA A 77 5.01 15.56 -6.38
C ALA A 77 5.90 16.36 -5.41
N LEU A 78 6.78 15.67 -4.67
CA LEU A 78 7.62 16.30 -3.64
C LEU A 78 8.85 17.01 -4.22
N MET A 79 9.47 16.42 -5.24
CA MET A 79 10.76 16.87 -5.79
C MET A 79 10.64 17.60 -7.13
N GLY A 80 9.52 17.45 -7.83
CA GLY A 80 9.31 18.04 -9.15
C GLY A 80 8.76 19.46 -9.08
N ASP A 81 9.26 20.31 -9.97
CA ASP A 81 8.62 21.58 -10.29
C ASP A 81 7.35 21.27 -11.09
N SER A 82 6.19 21.56 -10.51
CA SER A 82 4.88 21.26 -11.10
C SER A 82 3.82 22.24 -10.59
N ALA A 83 2.64 22.23 -11.20
CA ALA A 83 1.50 22.97 -10.70
C ALA A 83 1.10 22.52 -9.29
N LEU A 84 1.33 21.25 -8.93
CA LEU A 84 1.05 20.72 -7.60
C LEU A 84 1.96 21.33 -6.51
N SER A 85 3.25 21.54 -6.81
CA SER A 85 4.18 22.13 -5.84
C SER A 85 4.04 23.64 -5.76
N SER A 86 3.60 24.28 -6.86
CA SER A 86 3.31 25.72 -6.94
C SER A 86 2.03 26.11 -6.20
N ASP A 87 0.98 25.28 -6.31
CA ASP A 87 -0.27 25.44 -5.56
C ASP A 87 -0.63 24.10 -4.90
N LYS A 88 -0.37 24.01 -3.60
CA LYS A 88 -0.56 22.78 -2.83
C LYS A 88 -2.02 22.50 -2.51
N ILE A 89 -2.93 23.46 -2.70
CA ILE A 89 -4.34 23.36 -2.32
C ILE A 89 -5.25 23.11 -3.52
N LEU A 90 -4.95 23.71 -4.67
CA LEU A 90 -5.76 23.59 -5.89
C LEU A 90 -4.98 23.04 -7.09
N GLY A 91 -3.65 22.94 -7.00
CA GLY A 91 -2.82 22.48 -8.11
C GLY A 91 -3.13 21.05 -8.55
N GLN A 92 -3.33 20.88 -9.86
CA GLN A 92 -3.64 19.61 -10.51
C GLN A 92 -2.94 19.51 -11.87
N GLU A 93 -2.60 18.29 -12.27
CA GLU A 93 -2.04 17.97 -13.59
C GLU A 93 -2.54 16.59 -14.07
N ASP A 94 -2.52 16.34 -15.38
CA ASP A 94 -3.01 15.09 -16.00
C ASP A 94 -2.43 13.81 -15.38
N TRP A 95 -1.13 13.80 -15.07
CA TRP A 95 -0.50 12.62 -14.44
C TRP A 95 -0.93 12.45 -12.98
N SER A 96 -1.25 13.54 -12.28
CA SER A 96 -1.74 13.48 -10.91
C SER A 96 -3.17 12.96 -10.87
N TRP A 97 -4.02 13.37 -11.83
CA TRP A 97 -5.34 12.80 -12.04
C TRP A 97 -5.26 11.30 -12.29
N PHE A 98 -4.39 10.86 -13.20
CA PHE A 98 -4.18 9.44 -13.46
C PHE A 98 -3.85 8.66 -12.18
N ASN A 99 -2.98 9.19 -11.32
CA ASN A 99 -2.61 8.55 -10.06
C ASN A 99 -3.74 8.58 -9.02
N VAL A 100 -4.47 9.68 -8.85
CA VAL A 100 -5.63 9.76 -7.95
C VAL A 100 -6.70 8.74 -8.35
N LEU A 101 -7.03 8.66 -9.64
CA LEU A 101 -8.07 7.76 -10.15
C LEU A 101 -7.63 6.29 -10.06
N THR A 102 -6.38 5.99 -10.42
CA THR A 102 -5.84 4.63 -10.31
C THR A 102 -5.74 4.19 -8.84
N ALA A 103 -5.32 5.08 -7.94
CA ALA A 103 -5.30 4.82 -6.49
C ALA A 103 -6.70 4.59 -5.93
N THR A 104 -7.69 5.35 -6.38
CA THR A 104 -9.10 5.12 -6.02
C THR A 104 -9.55 3.71 -6.43
N GLY A 105 -9.20 3.27 -7.65
CA GLY A 105 -9.47 1.91 -8.13
C GLY A 105 -8.75 0.83 -7.30
N PHE A 106 -7.48 1.05 -6.94
CA PHE A 106 -6.72 0.16 -6.06
C PHE A 106 -7.35 0.05 -4.66
N PHE A 107 -7.66 1.17 -4.02
CA PHE A 107 -8.23 1.14 -2.68
C PHE A 107 -9.63 0.53 -2.66
N LEU A 108 -10.40 0.66 -3.75
CA LEU A 108 -11.66 -0.06 -3.92
C LEU A 108 -11.43 -1.58 -3.99
N PHE A 109 -10.47 -2.01 -4.81
CA PHE A 109 -10.05 -3.42 -4.88
C PHE A 109 -9.63 -3.97 -3.51
N GLU A 110 -8.76 -3.25 -2.80
CA GLU A 110 -8.27 -3.66 -1.47
C GLU A 110 -9.38 -3.78 -0.44
N ASN A 111 -10.32 -2.81 -0.41
CA ASN A 111 -11.45 -2.88 0.50
C ASN A 111 -12.36 -4.08 0.19
N VAL A 112 -12.68 -4.31 -1.09
CA VAL A 112 -13.46 -5.49 -1.51
C VAL A 112 -12.74 -6.77 -1.10
N ALA A 113 -11.46 -6.92 -1.42
CA ALA A 113 -10.69 -8.12 -1.11
C ALA A 113 -10.57 -8.35 0.41
N LEU A 114 -10.28 -7.30 1.19
CA LEU A 114 -10.18 -7.36 2.64
C LEU A 114 -11.50 -7.77 3.29
N HIS A 115 -12.61 -7.12 2.94
CA HIS A 115 -13.90 -7.39 3.54
C HIS A 115 -14.46 -8.75 3.11
N MET A 116 -14.29 -9.13 1.85
CA MET A 116 -14.66 -10.47 1.38
C MET A 116 -13.85 -11.56 2.09
N SER A 117 -12.54 -11.37 2.23
CA SER A 117 -11.67 -12.27 3.00
C SER A 117 -12.11 -12.39 4.46
N ASN A 118 -12.43 -11.27 5.11
CA ASN A 118 -12.95 -11.25 6.48
C ASN A 118 -14.26 -12.02 6.64
N VAL A 119 -15.19 -11.91 5.68
CA VAL A 119 -16.45 -12.67 5.68
C VAL A 119 -16.18 -14.16 5.46
N VAL A 120 -15.41 -14.52 4.43
CA VAL A 120 -15.12 -15.91 4.05
C VAL A 120 -14.38 -16.66 5.16
N PHE A 121 -13.36 -16.04 5.75
CA PHE A 121 -12.54 -16.64 6.79
C PHE A 121 -12.98 -16.30 8.21
N ARG A 122 -14.13 -15.63 8.37
CA ARG A 122 -14.70 -15.21 9.66
C ARG A 122 -13.68 -14.52 10.56
N SER A 123 -12.95 -13.56 9.99
CA SER A 123 -11.94 -12.76 10.69
C SER A 123 -12.26 -11.28 10.63
N PHE A 124 -11.58 -10.51 11.47
CA PHE A 124 -11.71 -9.06 11.46
C PHE A 124 -10.41 -8.37 11.87
N ASP A 125 -9.74 -7.75 10.90
CA ASP A 125 -8.56 -6.92 11.13
C ASP A 125 -8.98 -5.44 11.17
N LEU A 126 -9.34 -4.96 12.37
CA LEU A 126 -9.84 -3.61 12.56
C LEU A 126 -8.81 -2.52 12.19
N PRO A 127 -7.55 -2.56 12.65
CA PRO A 127 -6.56 -1.55 12.27
C PRO A 127 -6.38 -1.43 10.74
N LEU A 128 -6.33 -2.57 10.05
CA LEU A 128 -6.20 -2.58 8.60
C LEU A 128 -7.47 -2.07 7.92
N ALA A 129 -8.65 -2.49 8.36
CA ALA A 129 -9.92 -2.00 7.82
C ALA A 129 -10.08 -0.48 8.00
N VAL A 130 -9.76 0.07 9.17
CA VAL A 130 -9.80 1.52 9.42
C VAL A 130 -8.83 2.25 8.51
N HIS A 131 -7.59 1.75 8.36
CA HIS A 131 -6.60 2.35 7.47
C HIS A 131 -7.08 2.40 6.01
N HIS A 132 -7.55 1.27 5.47
CA HIS A 132 -8.02 1.19 4.09
C HIS A 132 -9.33 1.95 3.84
N PHE A 133 -10.19 2.10 4.87
CA PHE A 133 -11.38 2.94 4.80
C PHE A 133 -11.00 4.42 4.63
N PHE A 134 -10.12 4.95 5.49
CA PHE A 134 -9.68 6.35 5.39
C PHE A 134 -8.93 6.63 4.08
N ALA A 135 -8.11 5.67 3.63
CA ALA A 135 -7.45 5.78 2.34
C ALA A 135 -8.48 5.88 1.20
N LEU A 136 -9.43 4.94 1.10
CA LEU A 136 -10.45 4.96 0.06
C LEU A 136 -11.30 6.24 0.13
N ALA A 137 -11.79 6.60 1.32
CA ALA A 137 -12.63 7.78 1.52
C ALA A 137 -11.89 9.08 1.11
N GLY A 138 -10.61 9.20 1.45
CA GLY A 138 -9.79 10.36 1.07
C GLY A 138 -9.63 10.51 -0.44
N PHE A 139 -9.31 9.42 -1.15
CA PHE A 139 -9.15 9.43 -2.61
C PHE A 139 -10.48 9.60 -3.35
N VAL A 140 -11.55 8.93 -2.90
CA VAL A 140 -12.92 9.16 -3.43
C VAL A 140 -13.33 10.62 -3.24
N GLY A 141 -13.04 11.21 -2.08
CA GLY A 141 -13.31 12.61 -1.85
C GLY A 141 -12.56 13.55 -2.81
N ALA A 142 -11.30 13.27 -3.14
CA ALA A 142 -10.57 14.03 -4.17
C ALA A 142 -11.21 13.93 -5.56
N VAL A 143 -11.86 12.78 -5.88
CA VAL A 143 -12.60 12.60 -7.14
C VAL A 143 -13.95 13.32 -7.11
N VAL A 144 -14.69 13.25 -6.00
CA VAL A 144 -16.02 13.87 -5.83
C VAL A 144 -15.91 15.39 -5.85
N TRP A 145 -14.94 15.94 -5.11
CA TRP A 145 -14.62 17.37 -5.12
C TRP A 145 -13.45 17.61 -6.05
N SER A 146 -13.71 17.46 -7.34
CA SER A 146 -12.70 17.44 -8.41
C SER A 146 -11.88 18.73 -8.57
N TRP A 147 -12.16 19.78 -7.79
CA TRP A 147 -11.34 20.99 -7.73
C TRP A 147 -10.28 20.97 -6.61
N VAL A 148 -10.32 19.97 -5.72
CA VAL A 148 -9.33 19.82 -4.64
C VAL A 148 -7.98 19.43 -5.26
N GLY A 149 -6.92 20.13 -4.87
CA GLY A 149 -5.56 19.91 -5.38
C GLY A 149 -4.99 18.54 -5.02
N HIS A 150 -4.04 18.08 -5.85
CA HIS A 150 -3.51 16.72 -5.77
C HIS A 150 -2.20 16.61 -5.00
N PHE A 151 -1.61 17.71 -4.52
CA PHE A 151 -0.36 17.67 -3.77
C PHE A 151 -0.44 16.76 -2.52
N LEU A 152 -1.39 17.02 -1.61
CA LEU A 152 -1.56 16.20 -0.40
C LEU A 152 -1.94 14.74 -0.71
N PRO A 153 -2.86 14.43 -1.65
CA PRO A 153 -3.08 13.06 -2.11
C PRO A 153 -1.81 12.36 -2.64
N MET A 154 -0.97 13.04 -3.44
CA MET A 154 0.27 12.44 -3.94
C MET A 154 1.30 12.19 -2.82
N VAL A 155 1.45 13.13 -1.88
CA VAL A 155 2.30 12.93 -0.69
C VAL A 155 1.73 11.81 0.20
N THR A 156 0.41 11.64 0.22
CA THR A 156 -0.25 10.53 0.94
C THR A 156 0.08 9.19 0.29
N LEU A 157 0.08 9.09 -1.06
CA LEU A 157 0.57 7.90 -1.76
C LEU A 157 2.02 7.59 -1.37
N LEU A 158 2.87 8.61 -1.22
CA LEU A 158 4.26 8.40 -0.81
C LEU A 158 4.39 7.65 0.53
N LEU A 159 3.38 7.70 1.40
CA LEU A 159 3.37 6.95 2.65
C LEU A 159 3.41 5.43 2.41
N GLU A 160 3.03 4.93 1.24
CA GLU A 160 3.17 3.51 0.87
C GLU A 160 4.63 3.07 0.62
N MET A 161 5.63 3.95 0.83
CA MET A 161 7.04 3.64 0.60
C MET A 161 7.59 2.45 1.41
N SER A 162 7.01 2.15 2.57
CA SER A 162 7.42 0.99 3.37
C SER A 162 6.72 -0.32 2.95
N THR A 163 5.67 -0.23 2.13
CA THR A 163 4.81 -1.35 1.76
C THR A 163 5.56 -2.41 0.96
N PRO A 164 6.34 -2.10 -0.10
CA PRO A 164 7.10 -3.12 -0.84
C PRO A 164 8.04 -3.92 0.07
N PHE A 165 8.76 -3.25 0.97
CA PHE A 165 9.68 -3.91 1.90
C PHE A 165 8.97 -4.74 2.97
N THR A 166 7.79 -4.27 3.42
CA THR A 166 6.91 -5.03 4.32
C THR A 166 6.43 -6.31 3.65
N CYS A 167 6.05 -6.22 2.38
CA CYS A 167 5.60 -7.34 1.59
C CYS A 167 6.69 -8.38 1.38
N ILE A 168 7.86 -7.95 0.90
CA ILE A 168 9.04 -8.81 0.73
C ILE A 168 9.40 -9.48 2.06
N SER A 169 9.41 -8.73 3.14
CA SER A 169 9.72 -9.24 4.48
C SER A 169 8.81 -10.41 4.89
N TRP A 170 7.50 -10.24 4.71
CA TRP A 170 6.53 -11.27 5.10
C TRP A 170 6.60 -12.50 4.19
N MET A 171 6.75 -12.32 2.87
CA MET A 171 6.89 -13.45 1.94
C MET A 171 8.15 -14.27 2.22
N LEU A 172 9.28 -13.61 2.48
CA LEU A 172 10.52 -14.27 2.88
C LEU A 172 10.42 -14.94 4.26
N LEU A 173 9.70 -14.34 5.19
CA LEU A 173 9.42 -14.95 6.50
C LEU A 173 8.65 -16.27 6.31
N LYS A 174 7.62 -16.28 5.46
CA LYS A 174 6.87 -17.49 5.11
C LYS A 174 7.69 -18.52 4.34
N ALA A 175 8.66 -18.09 3.54
CA ALA A 175 9.61 -18.97 2.87
C ALA A 175 10.69 -19.55 3.83
N GLY A 176 10.66 -19.19 5.11
CA GLY A 176 11.67 -19.62 6.08
C GLY A 176 13.04 -18.99 5.82
N TRP A 177 13.09 -17.78 5.26
CA TRP A 177 14.33 -17.06 4.91
C TRP A 177 14.61 -15.87 5.85
N SER A 178 13.93 -15.82 6.98
CA SER A 178 13.97 -14.71 7.94
C SER A 178 15.31 -14.52 8.65
N ARG A 179 16.24 -15.47 8.55
CA ARG A 179 17.59 -15.34 9.12
C ARG A 179 18.67 -14.93 8.11
N THR A 180 18.32 -14.82 6.83
CA THR A 180 19.27 -14.46 5.77
C THR A 180 19.74 -13.01 5.87
N THR A 181 20.93 -12.72 5.33
CA THR A 181 21.45 -11.35 5.23
C THR A 181 20.54 -10.47 4.36
N PHE A 182 20.00 -11.03 3.28
CA PHE A 182 19.04 -10.36 2.41
C PHE A 182 17.77 -9.93 3.17
N TRP A 183 17.18 -10.82 3.97
CA TRP A 183 16.01 -10.48 4.77
C TRP A 183 16.32 -9.39 5.82
N LYS A 184 17.48 -9.48 6.49
CA LYS A 184 17.91 -8.45 7.45
C LYS A 184 18.13 -7.09 6.78
N ALA A 185 18.75 -7.06 5.59
CA ALA A 185 18.93 -5.82 4.83
C ALA A 185 17.57 -5.21 4.43
N ASN A 186 16.63 -6.04 3.96
CA ASN A 186 15.26 -5.61 3.67
C ASN A 186 14.54 -5.07 4.92
N GLN A 187 14.73 -5.69 6.09
CA GLN A 187 14.18 -5.21 7.36
C GLN A 187 14.72 -3.83 7.75
N TRP A 188 16.03 -3.61 7.64
CA TRP A 188 16.64 -2.30 7.87
C TRP A 188 16.04 -1.23 6.97
N MET A 189 15.91 -1.53 5.66
CA MET A 189 15.28 -0.61 4.72
C MET A 189 13.81 -0.36 5.06
N MET A 190 13.04 -1.40 5.38
CA MET A 190 11.64 -1.29 5.79
C MET A 190 11.49 -0.36 7.00
N ILE A 191 12.28 -0.56 8.06
CA ILE A 191 12.25 0.26 9.28
C ILE A 191 12.63 1.70 8.95
N HIS A 192 13.65 1.93 8.13
CA HIS A 192 14.02 3.28 7.68
C HIS A 192 12.86 3.96 6.93
N MET A 193 12.21 3.26 6.00
CA MET A 193 11.03 3.77 5.29
C MET A 193 9.86 4.08 6.23
N PHE A 194 9.66 3.32 7.31
CA PHE A 194 8.66 3.65 8.33
C PHE A 194 8.98 4.96 9.07
N HIS A 195 10.25 5.26 9.34
CA HIS A 195 10.63 6.56 9.89
C HIS A 195 10.42 7.69 8.88
N CYS A 196 10.76 7.48 7.61
CA CYS A 196 10.48 8.44 6.54
C CYS A 196 8.98 8.76 6.42
N ARG A 197 8.10 7.75 6.56
CA ARG A 197 6.63 7.96 6.64
C ARG A 197 6.25 8.91 7.77
N MET A 198 6.85 8.77 8.95
CA MET A 198 6.55 9.68 10.08
C MET A 198 7.01 11.11 9.79
N VAL A 199 8.20 11.29 9.20
CA VAL A 199 8.68 12.61 8.76
C VAL A 199 7.72 13.22 7.74
N LEU A 200 7.22 12.43 6.79
CA LEU A 200 6.22 12.89 5.82
C LEU A 200 4.90 13.28 6.47
N CYS A 201 4.42 12.56 7.48
CA CYS A 201 3.24 12.98 8.23
C CYS A 201 3.44 14.35 8.88
N TYR A 202 4.59 14.61 9.51
CA TYR A 202 4.91 15.93 10.06
C TYR A 202 5.03 17.01 8.99
N TYR A 203 5.60 16.68 7.84
CA TYR A 203 5.62 17.58 6.69
C TYR A 203 4.21 17.92 6.20
N MET A 204 3.30 16.94 6.12
CA MET A 204 1.90 17.17 5.76
C MET A 204 1.19 18.08 6.76
N TRP A 205 1.41 17.89 8.07
CA TRP A 205 0.93 18.81 9.10
C TRP A 205 1.46 20.23 8.88
N TRP A 206 2.76 20.37 8.61
CA TRP A 206 3.38 21.67 8.32
C TRP A 206 2.78 22.32 7.06
N VAL A 207 2.56 21.57 5.97
CA VAL A 207 1.89 22.09 4.77
C VAL A 207 0.49 22.59 5.11
N CYS A 208 -0.29 21.79 5.84
CA CYS A 208 -1.65 22.17 6.23
C CYS A 208 -1.69 23.42 7.10
N TRP A 209 -0.73 23.57 8.01
CA TRP A 209 -0.60 24.76 8.85
C TRP A 209 -0.30 26.01 8.02
N ASN A 210 0.64 25.93 7.08
CA ASN A 210 1.01 27.07 6.23
C ASN A 210 -0.05 27.43 5.19
N GLN A 211 -0.97 26.52 4.89
CA GLN A 211 -2.03 26.70 3.90
C GLN A 211 -3.42 26.73 4.58
N TRP A 212 -3.47 27.01 5.88
CA TRP A 212 -4.69 26.83 6.68
C TRP A 212 -5.87 27.67 6.18
N GLU A 213 -5.62 28.93 5.80
CA GLU A 213 -6.65 29.82 5.26
C GLU A 213 -7.21 29.29 3.94
N GLU A 214 -6.32 28.99 2.97
CA GLU A 214 -6.68 28.42 1.67
C GLU A 214 -7.43 27.08 1.81
N MET A 215 -7.00 26.20 2.70
CA MET A 215 -7.69 24.95 3.00
C MET A 215 -9.10 25.19 3.53
N ASN A 216 -9.29 26.17 4.41
CA ASN A 216 -10.60 26.47 4.98
C ASN A 216 -11.56 27.08 3.97
N THR A 217 -11.02 27.88 3.04
CA THR A 217 -11.77 28.54 1.97
C THR A 217 -12.19 27.57 0.88
N HIS A 218 -11.27 26.70 0.44
CA HIS A 218 -11.47 25.92 -0.79
C HIS A 218 -11.80 24.44 -0.58
N ILE A 219 -11.34 23.84 0.52
CA ILE A 219 -11.55 22.41 0.76
C ILE A 219 -12.86 22.20 1.54
N PRO A 220 -13.79 21.39 1.04
CA PRO A 220 -15.03 21.06 1.75
C PRO A 220 -14.77 20.52 3.15
N LEU A 221 -15.62 20.90 4.11
CA LEU A 221 -15.45 20.52 5.51
C LEU A 221 -15.35 19.00 5.70
N LEU A 222 -16.20 18.24 5.02
CA LEU A 222 -16.19 16.77 5.11
C LEU A 222 -14.85 16.18 4.66
N GLN A 223 -14.30 16.66 3.53
CA GLN A 223 -13.00 16.20 3.04
C GLN A 223 -11.86 16.58 4.01
N ARG A 224 -11.90 17.79 4.57
CA ARG A 224 -10.93 18.22 5.60
C ARG A 224 -10.99 17.32 6.83
N LEU A 225 -12.19 17.03 7.35
CA LEU A 225 -12.35 16.17 8.53
C LEU A 225 -11.82 14.76 8.26
N LEU A 226 -12.15 14.15 7.12
CA LEU A 226 -11.61 12.85 6.73
C LEU A 226 -10.09 12.86 6.67
N PHE A 227 -9.51 13.87 6.02
CA PHE A 227 -8.06 14.01 5.89
C PHE A 227 -7.38 14.17 7.25
N PHE A 228 -7.84 15.09 8.11
CA PHE A 228 -7.22 15.34 9.41
C PHE A 228 -7.38 14.18 10.39
N ILE A 229 -8.54 13.50 10.40
CA ILE A 229 -8.71 12.30 11.23
C ILE A 229 -7.76 11.19 10.75
N GLY A 230 -7.69 10.95 9.43
CA GLY A 230 -6.76 9.98 8.85
C GLY A 230 -5.30 10.31 9.15
N LEU A 231 -4.91 11.58 9.01
CA LEU A 231 -3.55 12.05 9.31
C LEU A 231 -3.22 11.92 10.80
N LEU A 232 -4.16 12.22 11.70
CA LEU A 232 -4.00 12.03 13.15
C LEU A 232 -3.80 10.54 13.48
N LEU A 233 -4.64 9.66 12.92
CA LEU A 233 -4.50 8.21 13.08
C LEU A 233 -3.13 7.72 12.60
N LEU A 234 -2.69 8.15 11.42
CA LEU A 234 -1.39 7.79 10.86
C LEU A 234 -0.23 8.30 11.71
N THR A 235 -0.28 9.57 12.14
CA THR A 235 0.82 10.24 12.85
C THR A 235 1.02 9.67 14.25
N PHE A 236 -0.07 9.53 15.02
CA PHE A 236 0.02 9.26 16.45
C PHE A 236 -0.25 7.81 16.84
N PHE A 237 -0.88 7.02 15.97
CA PHE A 237 -1.27 5.65 16.30
C PHE A 237 -0.68 4.61 15.35
N LEU A 238 -1.06 4.63 14.07
CA LEU A 238 -0.74 3.56 13.14
C LEU A 238 0.76 3.48 12.84
N ASN A 239 1.39 4.58 12.42
CA ASN A 239 2.83 4.55 12.10
C ASN A 239 3.70 4.20 13.33
N PRO A 240 3.50 4.78 14.53
CA PRO A 240 4.26 4.38 15.72
C PRO A 240 4.09 2.90 16.07
N VAL A 241 2.86 2.38 16.07
CA VAL A 241 2.60 0.96 16.37
C VAL A 241 3.22 0.04 15.33
N TRP A 242 3.08 0.36 14.04
CA TRP A 242 3.67 -0.45 12.97
C TRP A 242 5.20 -0.40 13.01
N THR A 243 5.78 0.78 13.22
CA THR A 243 7.24 0.93 13.37
C THR A 243 7.76 0.09 14.53
N HIS A 244 7.09 0.15 15.68
CA HIS A 244 7.44 -0.68 16.83
C HIS A 244 7.36 -2.18 16.50
N LYS A 245 6.26 -2.65 15.92
CA LYS A 245 6.10 -4.07 15.51
C LYS A 245 7.17 -4.50 14.51
N LYS A 246 7.52 -3.67 13.54
CA LYS A 246 8.54 -3.99 12.53
C LYS A 246 9.95 -4.00 13.11
N THR A 247 10.27 -3.08 14.02
CA THR A 247 11.53 -3.09 14.76
C THR A 247 11.67 -4.35 15.62
N LEU A 248 10.59 -4.78 16.29
CA LEU A 248 10.59 -6.05 17.02
C LEU A 248 10.77 -7.26 16.10
N GLN A 249 10.18 -7.22 14.90
CA GLN A 249 10.28 -8.32 13.93
C GLN A 249 11.74 -8.55 13.49
N LEU A 250 12.56 -7.50 13.34
CA LEU A 250 13.98 -7.63 13.03
C LEU A 250 14.74 -8.47 14.05
N LEU A 251 14.41 -8.32 15.34
CA LEU A 251 15.05 -9.05 16.45
C LEU A 251 14.44 -10.44 16.63
N ASN A 252 13.12 -10.54 16.47
CA ASN A 252 12.34 -11.75 16.66
C ASN A 252 11.44 -11.98 15.44
N PRO A 253 11.87 -12.83 14.47
CA PRO A 253 11.13 -13.04 13.22
C PRO A 253 9.83 -13.83 13.45
N VAL A 254 8.79 -13.11 13.87
CA VAL A 254 7.46 -13.63 14.17
C VAL A 254 6.47 -13.14 13.11
N ASP A 255 5.53 -14.02 12.76
CA ASP A 255 4.40 -13.68 11.89
C ASP A 255 3.23 -13.14 12.72
N TRP A 256 3.13 -11.81 12.78
CA TRP A 256 2.07 -11.12 13.52
C TRP A 256 0.71 -11.13 12.81
N ASN A 257 0.58 -11.72 11.61
CA ASN A 257 -0.65 -11.68 10.82
C ASN A 257 -1.54 -12.92 11.00
N PHE A 258 -0.98 -14.11 11.31
CA PHE A 258 -1.74 -15.37 11.29
C PHE A 258 -1.58 -16.26 12.53
N ASP A 259 -0.44 -16.23 13.21
CA ASP A 259 -0.23 -16.94 14.49
C ASP A 259 1.13 -16.51 15.06
N ASN A 260 1.17 -16.14 16.36
CA ASN A 260 2.39 -15.75 17.09
C ASN A 260 3.32 -16.96 17.38
N LYS A 261 3.48 -17.87 16.42
CA LYS A 261 4.39 -19.01 16.53
C LYS A 261 5.71 -18.67 15.84
N PRO A 262 6.86 -18.96 16.46
CA PRO A 262 8.15 -18.87 15.78
C PRO A 262 8.14 -19.76 14.55
N GLN A 263 8.61 -19.24 13.40
CA GLN A 263 8.75 -20.05 12.19
C GLN A 263 9.86 -21.10 12.39
N PRO A 264 9.69 -22.34 11.85
CA PRO A 264 10.75 -23.35 11.83
C PRO A 264 12.02 -22.81 11.15
N GLU A 265 13.19 -23.32 11.56
CA GLU A 265 14.48 -22.90 10.99
C GLU A 265 14.60 -23.25 9.50
N ASN A 266 15.34 -22.43 8.75
CA ASN A 266 15.46 -22.42 7.29
C ASN A 266 15.50 -23.82 6.61
N GLY A 267 14.76 -23.97 5.51
CA GLY A 267 14.95 -25.03 4.51
C GLY A 267 13.91 -26.16 4.54
N PRO A 268 13.87 -27.04 3.51
CA PRO A 268 13.00 -28.21 3.51
C PRO A 268 13.29 -29.05 4.75
N LEU A 269 12.24 -29.57 5.38
CA LEU A 269 12.33 -30.48 6.53
C LEU A 269 13.41 -31.56 6.26
N PRO A 270 14.38 -31.79 7.15
CA PRO A 270 15.22 -32.97 7.10
C PRO A 270 14.36 -34.18 7.45
N GLY A 271 13.68 -34.72 6.45
CA GLY A 271 12.71 -35.81 6.61
C GLY A 271 12.56 -36.67 5.36
N SER A 272 13.58 -36.73 4.51
CA SER A 272 13.57 -37.56 3.30
C SER A 272 14.90 -38.28 3.02
N GLU A 273 15.76 -38.44 4.02
CA GLU A 273 16.89 -39.36 3.93
C GLU A 273 16.70 -40.56 4.86
N GLY A 274 16.33 -41.68 4.25
CA GLY A 274 16.81 -43.00 4.68
C GLY A 274 16.14 -43.60 5.92
N GLN A 275 14.87 -44.00 5.78
CA GLN A 275 14.41 -45.21 6.46
C GLN A 275 15.27 -46.38 5.96
N LYS A 276 16.38 -46.69 6.64
CA LYS A 276 17.10 -47.94 6.42
C LYS A 276 16.27 -49.09 7.02
N PRO A 277 15.94 -50.14 6.25
CA PRO A 277 15.29 -51.32 6.80
C PRO A 277 16.29 -52.19 7.57
N HIS A 278 15.85 -52.66 8.73
CA HIS A 278 16.23 -53.85 9.49
C HIS A 278 17.71 -54.21 9.75
N ALA A 279 18.00 -54.54 11.01
CA ALA A 279 18.63 -55.81 11.34
C ALA A 279 18.06 -56.35 12.67
N SER A 280 17.72 -57.63 12.64
CA SER A 280 17.32 -58.49 13.77
C SER A 280 18.45 -58.73 14.77
#